data_AF-A0A7X0HNF8-F1
#
_entry.id   AF-A0A7X0HNF8-F1
#
_cell.length_a   1.000
_cell.length_b   1.000
_cell.length_c   1.000
_cell.angle_alpha   90.00
_cell.angle_beta   90.00
_cell.angle_gamma   90.00
#
_symmetry.space_group_name_H-M   'P 1'
#
loop_
_entity.id
_entity.type
_entity.pdbx_description
1 polymer ?
#
loop_
_entity_poly.entity_id
_entity_poly.type
_entity_poly.pdbx_seq_one_letter_code
_entity_poly.pdbx_strand_id
1 'polypeptide(L)' 'MKVIMGMKEFNTPLKLVGLRMFKAYDGHLYIKLGKRPRKRLFIIEQSNMSRKIG' A
#
# COMPACT_ATOMS: atom_id res chain seq x y z
N MET A 1 -11.44 -12.24 16.99
CA MET A 1 -11.31 -12.23 15.52
C MET A 1 -10.62 -10.91 15.13
N LYS A 2 -9.31 -10.93 14.89
CA LYS A 2 -8.52 -9.70 14.66
C LYS A 2 -8.76 -9.24 13.22
N VAL A 3 -9.75 -8.38 13.01
CA VAL A 3 -9.96 -7.67 11.74
C VAL A 3 -8.67 -6.91 11.46
N ILE A 4 -7.97 -7.24 10.37
CA ILE A 4 -6.81 -6.47 9.89
C ILE A 4 -7.39 -5.17 9.35
N MET A 5 -7.67 -4.26 10.30
CA MET A 5 -8.31 -2.99 10.09
C MET A 5 -7.24 -2.06 9.54
N GLY A 6 -7.30 -1.82 8.25
CA GLY A 6 -6.55 -0.74 7.63
C GLY A 6 -5.71 -1.15 6.44
N MET A 7 -6.31 -1.13 5.25
CA MET A 7 -5.57 -0.92 4.02
C MET A 7 -6.32 0.15 3.24
N LYS A 8 -5.63 1.22 2.85
CA LYS A 8 -6.21 2.28 2.02
C LYS A 8 -5.90 1.95 0.56
N GLU A 9 -6.94 1.81 -0.26
CA GLU A 9 -6.77 1.69 -1.72
C GLU A 9 -6.41 3.07 -2.28
N PHE A 10 -5.40 3.12 -3.14
CA PHE A 10 -5.11 4.31 -3.94
C PHE A 10 -5.89 4.27 -5.24
N ASN A 11 -6.65 5.34 -5.51
CA ASN A 11 -7.31 5.50 -6.79
C ASN A 11 -6.33 6.11 -7.79
N THR A 12 -5.53 5.27 -8.43
CA THR A 12 -4.60 5.68 -9.49
C THR A 12 -5.24 5.43 -10.87
N PRO A 13 -4.84 6.16 -11.93
CA PRO A 13 -5.26 5.86 -13.30
C PRO A 13 -4.88 4.43 -13.71
N LEU A 14 -3.88 3.83 -13.05
CA LEU A 14 -3.50 2.43 -13.18
C LEU A 14 -4.65 1.45 -12.84
N LYS A 15 -5.67 1.90 -12.11
CA LYS A 15 -6.89 1.12 -11.85
C LYS A 15 -7.65 0.80 -13.14
N LEU A 16 -7.60 1.66 -14.14
CA LEU A 16 -8.25 1.47 -15.44
C LEU A 16 -7.59 0.32 -16.23
N VAL A 17 -6.27 0.14 -16.09
CA VAL A 17 -5.53 -0.99 -16.68
C VAL A 17 -5.55 -2.23 -15.77
N GLY A 18 -6.39 -2.25 -14.75
CA GLY A 18 -6.58 -3.38 -13.85
C GLY A 18 -5.53 -3.51 -12.73
N LEU A 19 -4.66 -2.51 -12.55
CA LEU A 19 -3.67 -2.47 -11.48
C LEU A 19 -4.19 -1.65 -10.30
N ARG A 20 -4.52 -2.30 -9.19
CA ARG A 20 -4.94 -1.67 -7.93
C ARG A 20 -3.78 -1.64 -6.94
N MET A 21 -3.59 -0.51 -6.25
CA MET A 21 -2.57 -0.35 -5.22
C MET A 21 -3.23 -0.16 -3.86
N PHE A 22 -2.65 -0.77 -2.82
CA PHE A 22 -3.12 -0.70 -1.44
C PHE A 22 -1.95 -0.34 -0.54
N LYS A 23 -2.15 0.62 0.36
CA LYS A 23 -1.20 0.95 1.43
C LYS A 23 -1.71 0.39 2.74
N ALA A 24 -0.88 -0.40 3.40
CA ALA A 24 -1.11 -0.82 4.77
C ALA A 24 -0.52 0.20 5.75
N TYR A 25 -1.07 0.22 6.97
CA TYR A 25 -0.66 1.17 8.02
C TYR A 25 0.75 0.89 8.55
N ASP A 26 1.26 -0.33 8.36
CA ASP A 26 2.64 -0.75 8.65
C ASP A 26 3.67 -0.21 7.65
N GLY A 27 3.24 0.60 6.67
CA GLY A 27 4.09 1.13 5.62
C GLY A 27 4.33 0.16 4.47
N HIS A 28 3.70 -1.01 4.45
CA HIS A 28 3.79 -1.92 3.31
C HIS A 28 2.84 -1.53 2.18
N LEU A 29 3.34 -1.62 0.95
CA LEU A 29 2.54 -1.42 -0.25
C LEU A 29 2.20 -2.78 -0.87
N TYR A 30 0.98 -2.90 -1.37
CA TYR A 30 0.49 -4.08 -2.06
C TYR A 30 -0.07 -3.68 -3.42
N ILE A 31 0.18 -4.50 -4.43
CA ILE A 31 -0.40 -4.35 -5.76
C ILE A 31 -1.29 -5.55 -6.08
N LYS A 32 -2.40 -5.31 -6.78
CA LYS A 32 -3.27 -6.34 -7.32
C LYS A 32 -3.48 -6.07 -8.79
N LEU A 33 -3.09 -7.03 -9.63
CA LEU A 33 -3.32 -6.95 -11.06
C LEU A 33 -4.49 -7.87 -11.44
N GLY A 34 -5.64 -7.28 -11.73
CA GLY A 34 -6.86 -7.99 -12.12
C GLY A 34 -7.30 -9.02 -11.07
N LYS A 35 -7.37 -10.30 -11.49
CA LYS A 35 -7.75 -11.45 -10.65
C LYS A 35 -6.57 -12.09 -9.89
N ARG A 36 -5.33 -11.61 -10.08
CA ARG A 36 -4.15 -12.18 -9.41
C ARG A 36 -4.18 -11.87 -7.90
N PRO A 37 -3.57 -12.73 -7.06
CA PRO A 37 -3.41 -12.45 -5.65
C PRO A 37 -2.61 -11.15 -5.43
N ARG A 38 -2.89 -10.47 -4.31
CA ARG A 38 -2.16 -9.24 -3.94
C ARG A 38 -0.69 -9.59 -3.74
N LYS A 39 0.21 -8.92 -4.47
CA LYS A 39 1.65 -9.02 -4.25
C LYS A 39 2.12 -7.86 -3.39
N ARG A 40 2.93 -8.15 -2.39
CA ARG A 40 3.64 -7.13 -1.61
C ARG A 40 4.70 -6.50 -2.51
N LEU A 41 4.60 -5.20 -2.70
CA LEU A 41 5.63 -4.41 -3.35
C LEU A 41 6.60 -3.98 -2.23
N PHE A 42 7.83 -4.50 -2.27
CA PHE A 42 8.91 -4.01 -1.43
C PHE A 42 9.34 -2.64 -1.95
N ILE A 43 8.54 -1.60 -1.70
CA ILE A 43 8.97 -0.23 -2.01
C ILE A 43 9.01 0.55 -0.71
N ILE A 44 10.26 0.62 -0.22
CA ILE A 44 10.90 1.70 0.52
C ILE A 44 10.26 1.97 1.88
N GLU A 45 11.02 1.62 2.93
CA GLU A 45 10.89 2.18 4.28
C GLU A 45 10.48 3.65 4.17
N GLN A 46 9.33 4.02 4.74
CA GLN A 46 9.14 5.40 5.12
C GLN A 46 10.18 5.67 6.21
N SER A 47 11.38 6.09 5.79
CA SER A 47 12.33 6.77 6.64
C SER A 47 11.51 7.82 7.35
N ASN A 48 11.43 7.68 8.66
CA ASN A 48 10.63 8.49 9.55
C ASN A 48 11.15 9.93 9.48
N MET A 49 10.74 10.68 8.45
CA MET A 49 11.07 12.10 8.26
C MET A 49 10.11 12.92 9.11
N SER A 50 10.07 12.62 10.40
CA SER A 50 9.38 13.39 11.42
C SER A 50 10.11 13.18 12.74
N ARG A 51 11.24 13.86 12.87
CA ARG A 51 11.84 14.37 14.13
C ARG A 51 13.34 14.57 13.92
N LYS A 52 13.70 15.78 13.50
CA LYS A 52 14.84 16.53 14.04
C LYS A 52 14.79 17.95 13.48
N ILE A 53 13.72 18.66 13.86
CA ILE A 53 13.80 20.10 14.07
C ILE A 53 13.43 20.24 15.53
N GLY A 54 14.46 20.24 16.36
CA GLY A 54 14.44 20.42 17.80
C GLY A 54 15.75 21.08 18.16
#